data_AF-A0A084VMU7-F1
#
_entry.id   AF-A0A084VMU7-F1
#
_cell.length_a   1.000
_cell.length_b   1.000
_cell.length_c   1.000
_cell.angle_alpha   90.00
_cell.angle_beta   90.00
_cell.angle_gamma   90.00
#
_symmetry.space_group_name_H-M   'P 1'
#
loop_
_entity.id
_entity.type
_entity.pdbx_description
1 polymer ?
#
loop_
_entity_poly.entity_id
_entity_poly.type
_entity_poly.pdbx_seq_one_letter_code
_entity_poly.pdbx_strand_id
1 'polypeptide(L)' 'MNNNSSRTHLPWMFNNSLAIRQEIQRFESVHPSIYAIYHLIDLIPDGQVAQQIRDHVVCIEAH' A
#
# COMPACT_ATOMS: atom_id res chain seq x y z
N MET A 1 33.03 -38.23 -6.39
CA MET A 1 33.04 -36.81 -6.78
C MET A 1 31.73 -36.15 -6.33
N ASN A 2 31.80 -35.25 -5.37
CA ASN A 2 30.64 -34.52 -4.83
C ASN A 2 30.40 -33.27 -5.68
N ASN A 3 29.34 -33.26 -6.49
CA ASN A 3 29.00 -32.12 -7.34
C ASN A 3 27.86 -31.33 -6.68
N ASN A 4 28.17 -30.66 -5.58
CA ASN A 4 27.23 -29.87 -4.79
C ASN A 4 27.61 -28.38 -4.82
N SER A 5 27.57 -27.77 -6.01
CA SER A 5 27.88 -26.35 -6.16
C SER A 5 27.13 -25.75 -7.35
N SER A 6 25.82 -25.52 -7.26
CA SER A 6 25.07 -24.60 -8.16
C SER A 6 23.59 -24.40 -7.75
N ARG A 7 23.25 -24.24 -6.46
CA ARG A 7 21.85 -23.95 -6.05
C ARG A 7 21.71 -22.85 -4.98
N THR A 8 22.74 -22.08 -4.72
CA THR A 8 22.73 -21.10 -3.61
C THR A 8 22.60 -19.65 -4.03
N HIS A 9 22.60 -19.34 -5.33
CA HIS A 9 22.43 -17.96 -5.78
C HIS A 9 21.04 -17.78 -6.37
N LEU A 10 20.14 -17.17 -5.60
CA LEU A 10 18.91 -16.44 -5.97
C LEU A 10 17.89 -16.21 -4.80
N PRO A 11 18.14 -16.53 -3.50
CA PRO A 11 17.17 -16.20 -2.44
C PRO A 11 16.75 -14.72 -2.42
N TRP A 12 17.69 -13.83 -2.76
CA TRP A 12 17.49 -12.38 -2.77
C TRP A 12 16.55 -11.90 -3.89
N MET A 13 16.56 -12.53 -5.07
CA MET A 13 15.64 -12.17 -6.17
C MET A 13 14.22 -12.64 -5.86
N PHE A 14 14.06 -13.81 -5.25
CA PHE A 14 12.75 -14.29 -4.78
C PHE A 14 12.20 -13.39 -3.67
N ASN A 15 13.03 -12.97 -2.71
CA ASN A 15 12.64 -12.01 -1.68
C ASN A 15 12.24 -10.66 -2.26
N ASN A 16 12.95 -10.16 -3.28
CA ASN A 16 12.57 -8.91 -3.96
C ASN A 16 11.22 -9.06 -4.66
N SER A 17 11.00 -10.17 -5.37
CA SER A 17 9.72 -10.42 -6.04
C SER A 17 8.55 -10.55 -5.06
N LEU A 18 8.81 -11.10 -3.87
CA LEU A 18 7.82 -11.25 -2.82
C LEU A 18 7.52 -9.91 -2.15
N ALA A 19 8.54 -9.13 -1.80
CA ALA A 19 8.40 -7.79 -1.23
C ALA A 19 7.62 -6.87 -2.18
N ILE A 20 7.92 -6.92 -3.49
CA ILE A 20 7.19 -6.15 -4.51
C ILE A 20 5.72 -6.60 -4.56
N ARG A 21 5.44 -7.92 -4.57
CA ARG A 21 4.07 -8.45 -4.58
C ARG A 21 3.29 -8.05 -3.32
N GLN A 22 3.93 -8.06 -2.16
CA GLN A 22 3.32 -7.63 -0.90
C GLN A 22 3.02 -6.14 -0.92
N GLU A 23 3.91 -5.33 -1.48
CA GLU A 23 3.69 -3.90 -1.59
C GLU A 23 2.57 -3.56 -2.59
N ILE A 24 2.50 -4.26 -3.71
CA ILE A 24 1.36 -4.17 -4.65
C ILE A 24 0.05 -4.54 -3.93
N GLN A 25 0.03 -5.65 -3.19
CA GLN A 25 -1.17 -6.06 -2.45
C GLN A 25 -1.56 -5.05 -1.37
N ARG A 26 -0.56 -4.44 -0.69
CA ARG A 26 -0.79 -3.36 0.28
C ARG A 26 -1.46 -2.18 -0.40
N PHE A 27 -0.92 -1.71 -1.53
CA PHE A 27 -1.50 -0.62 -2.32
C PHE A 27 -2.89 -0.93 -2.87
N GLU A 28 -3.10 -2.13 -3.43
CA GLU A 28 -4.42 -2.55 -3.93
C GLU A 28 -5.46 -2.67 -2.81
N SER A 29 -5.04 -3.06 -1.60
CA SER A 29 -5.95 -3.22 -0.45
C SER A 29 -6.41 -1.89 0.15
N VAL A 30 -5.64 -0.80 0.01
CA VAL A 30 -6.04 0.54 0.49
C VAL A 30 -6.94 1.27 -0.50
N HIS A 31 -6.87 0.95 -1.80
CA HIS A 31 -7.63 1.62 -2.85
C HIS A 31 -9.17 1.63 -2.66
N PRO A 32 -9.85 0.55 -2.21
CA PRO A 32 -11.31 0.59 -2.07
C PRO A 32 -11.78 1.56 -0.99
N SER A 33 -11.06 1.62 0.14
CA SER A 33 -11.51 2.33 1.34
C SER A 33 -11.12 3.81 1.30
N ILE A 34 -9.89 4.13 0.87
CA ILE A 34 -9.42 5.52 0.83
C ILE A 34 -10.16 6.34 -0.24
N TYR A 35 -10.39 5.77 -1.43
CA TYR A 35 -11.16 6.45 -2.47
C TYR A 35 -12.64 6.57 -2.11
N ALA A 36 -13.23 5.57 -1.44
CA ALA A 36 -14.58 5.68 -0.92
C ALA A 36 -14.69 6.81 0.11
N ILE A 37 -13.71 6.96 0.99
CA ILE A 37 -13.67 8.05 1.98
C ILE A 37 -13.54 9.41 1.29
N TYR A 38 -12.64 9.59 0.33
CA TYR A 38 -12.53 10.85 -0.41
C TYR A 38 -13.82 11.19 -1.16
N HIS A 39 -14.47 10.20 -1.78
CA HIS A 39 -15.76 10.40 -2.43
C HIS A 39 -16.86 10.81 -1.44
N LEU A 40 -16.87 10.25 -0.22
CA LEU A 40 -17.80 10.65 0.83
C LEU A 40 -17.52 12.08 1.33
N ILE A 41 -16.25 12.47 1.44
CA ILE A 41 -15.86 13.83 1.83
C ILE A 41 -16.32 14.86 0.79
N ASP A 42 -16.25 14.54 -0.49
CA ASP A 42 -16.68 15.44 -1.58
C ASP A 42 -18.20 15.69 -1.58
N LEU A 43 -18.99 14.86 -0.89
CA LEU A 43 -20.43 15.06 -0.70
C LEU A 43 -20.75 16.04 0.44
N ILE A 44 -19.75 16.48 1.22
CA ILE A 44 -19.95 17.41 2.33
C ILE A 44 -20.03 18.84 1.79
N PRO A 45 -21.15 19.58 2.03
CA PRO A 45 -21.33 20.93 1.50
C PRO A 45 -20.46 21.99 2.20
N ASP A 46 -20.04 21.72 3.44
CA ASP A 46 -19.14 22.59 4.19
C ASP A 46 -17.67 22.28 3.85
N GLY A 47 -17.05 23.19 3.09
CA GLY A 47 -15.66 23.05 2.66
C GLY A 47 -14.63 23.08 3.80
N GLN A 48 -14.92 23.73 4.94
CA GLN A 48 -14.01 23.75 6.09
C GLN A 48 -14.00 22.39 6.79
N VAL A 49 -15.18 21.81 7.00
CA VAL A 49 -15.33 20.47 7.61
C VAL A 49 -14.76 19.41 6.67
N ALA A 50 -15.06 19.48 5.37
CA ALA A 50 -14.49 18.58 4.38
C ALA A 50 -12.95 18.60 4.41
N GLN A 51 -12.35 19.79 4.50
CA GLN A 51 -10.88 19.92 4.55
C GLN A 51 -10.29 19.33 5.84
N GLN A 52 -10.87 19.61 7.00
CA GLN A 52 -10.41 19.02 8.27
C GLN A 52 -10.45 17.49 8.24
N ILE A 53 -11.50 16.91 7.65
CA ILE A 53 -11.62 15.46 7.52
C ILE A 53 -10.57 14.91 6.55
N ARG A 54 -10.27 15.59 5.43
CA ARG A 54 -9.16 15.19 4.52
C ARG A 54 -7.83 15.14 5.27
N ASP A 55 -7.53 16.17 6.05
CA ASP A 55 -6.27 16.27 6.79
C ASP A 55 -6.14 15.14 7.82
N HIS A 56 -7.24 14.78 8.49
CA HIS A 56 -7.27 13.62 9.39
C HIS A 56 -7.07 12.28 8.67
N VAL A 57 -7.66 12.10 7.49
CA VAL A 57 -7.50 10.87 6.69
C VAL A 57 -6.06 10.69 6.20
N VAL A 58 -5.42 11.76 5.74
CA VAL A 58 -4.00 11.75 5.33
C VAL A 58 -3.08 11.36 6.48
N CYS A 59 -3.34 11.88 7.69
CA CYS A 59 -2.57 11.51 8.89
C CYS A 59 -2.70 10.02 9.27
N ILE A 60 -3.84 9.38 8.98
CA ILE A 60 -4.08 7.95 9.27
C ILE A 60 -3.39 7.06 8.24
N GLU A 61 -3.34 7.47 6.96
CA GLU A 61 -2.65 6.71 5.90
C GLU A 61 -1.12 6.71 6.08
N ALA A 62 -0.56 7.75 6.69
CA ALA A 62 0.88 7.91 6.91
C ALA A 62 1.45 7.08 8.08
N HIS A 63 0.65 6.20 8.71
CA HIS A 63 1.04 5.26 9.78
C HIS A 63 0.89 3.81 9.32
#